data_AF-A0A1G9HNQ4-F1
#
_entry.id   AF-A0A1G9HNQ4-F1
#
_cell.length_a   1.000
_cell.length_b   1.000
_cell.length_c   1.000
_cell.angle_alpha   90.00
_cell.angle_beta   90.00
_cell.angle_gamma   90.00
#
_symmetry.space_group_name_H-M   'P 1'
#
loop_
_entity.id
_entity.type
_entity.pdbx_description
1 polymer ?
#
loop_
_entity_poly.entity_id
_entity_poly.type
_entity_poly.pdbx_seq_one_letter_code
_entity_poly.pdbx_strand_id
1 'polypeptide(L)'
;MNGPDHYRKAEDIMAKVETGTLGPDHFNRLVGQAQVHATLALVMATVNAGEGIADQDTMSLRDRGKWIEAAGATPTPIPDDEPPAPQIF
;
A
#
# COMPACT_ATOMS: atom_id res chain seq x y z
N MET A 1 11.03 -9.55 -0.52
CA MET A 1 10.12 -8.51 -1.03
C MET A 1 9.42 -7.88 0.16
N ASN A 2 9.24 -6.57 0.14
CA ASN A 2 8.45 -5.82 1.11
C ASN A 2 7.02 -5.56 0.56
N GLY A 3 6.13 -4.99 1.37
CA GLY A 3 4.75 -4.69 0.95
C GLY A 3 4.63 -3.90 -0.37
N PRO A 4 5.37 -2.79 -0.54
CA PRO A 4 5.45 -2.07 -1.80
C PRO A 4 5.90 -2.92 -2.99
N ASP A 5 6.90 -3.79 -2.82
CA ASP A 5 7.34 -4.69 -3.90
C ASP A 5 6.23 -5.67 -4.30
N HIS A 6 5.49 -6.19 -3.32
CA HIS A 6 4.34 -7.07 -3.57
C HIS A 6 3.22 -6.32 -4.29
N TYR A 7 2.95 -5.06 -3.93
CA TYR A 7 1.95 -4.23 -4.62
C TYR A 7 2.33 -3.99 -6.08
N ARG A 8 3.55 -3.49 -6.35
CA ARG A 8 4.04 -3.27 -7.73
C ARG A 8 4.01 -4.55 -8.56
N LYS A 9 4.35 -5.69 -7.95
CA LYS A 9 4.30 -6.98 -8.64
C LYS A 9 2.88 -7.39 -9.02
N ALA A 10 1.88 -7.09 -8.18
CA ALA A 10 0.49 -7.32 -8.52
C ALA A 10 0.05 -6.46 -9.71
N GLU A 11 0.41 -5.17 -9.72
CA GLU A 11 0.12 -4.25 -10.83
C GLU A 11 0.79 -4.68 -12.14
N ASP A 12 2.07 -5.05 -12.11
CA ASP A 12 2.79 -5.56 -13.29
C ASP A 12 2.13 -6.80 -13.90
N ILE A 13 1.58 -7.68 -13.05
CA ILE A 13 0.88 -8.89 -13.51
C ILE A 13 -0.46 -8.50 -14.12
N MET A 14 -1.22 -7.59 -13.50
CA MET A 14 -2.49 -7.11 -14.04
C MET A 14 -2.31 -6.35 -15.36
N ALA A 15 -1.28 -5.53 -15.51
CA ALA A 15 -0.95 -4.86 -16.77
C ALA A 15 -0.68 -5.87 -17.91
N LYS A 16 -0.05 -7.01 -17.61
CA LYS A 16 0.15 -8.10 -18.59
C LYS A 16 -1.14 -8.82 -18.93
N VAL A 17 -2.05 -8.93 -17.96
CA VAL A 17 -3.37 -9.51 -18.18
C VAL A 17 -4.22 -8.61 -19.08
N GLU A 18 -4.18 -7.29 -18.87
CA GLU A 18 -4.94 -6.31 -19.66
C GLU A 18 -4.43 -6.15 -21.09
N THR A 19 -3.12 -6.25 -21.30
CA THR A 19 -2.49 -6.05 -22.62
C THR A 19 -2.31 -7.33 -23.43
N GLY A 20 -2.45 -8.50 -22.81
CA GLY A 20 -2.15 -9.78 -23.44
C GLY A 20 -3.39 -10.55 -23.90
N THR A 21 -3.31 -11.15 -25.09
CA THR A 21 -4.25 -12.21 -25.50
C THR A 21 -3.85 -13.52 -24.81
N LEU A 22 -4.37 -13.75 -23.60
CA LEU A 22 -4.06 -14.91 -22.79
C LEU A 22 -5.12 -16.00 -22.97
N GLY A 23 -4.69 -17.26 -23.05
CA GLY A 23 -5.62 -18.39 -22.91
C GLY A 23 -6.23 -18.45 -21.50
N PRO A 24 -7.42 -19.05 -21.32
CA PRO A 24 -8.17 -19.03 -20.05
C PRO A 24 -7.36 -19.50 -18.83
N ASP A 25 -6.57 -20.57 -18.99
CA ASP A 25 -5.76 -21.12 -17.89
C ASP A 25 -4.61 -20.20 -17.50
N HIS A 26 -4.00 -19.54 -18.50
CA HIS A 26 -2.91 -18.59 -18.26
C HIS A 26 -3.45 -17.30 -17.61
N PHE A 27 -4.62 -16.83 -18.06
CA PHE A 27 -5.34 -15.72 -17.45
C PHE A 27 -5.62 -16.00 -15.96
N ASN A 28 -6.27 -17.13 -15.65
CA ASN A 28 -6.62 -17.49 -14.28
C ASN A 28 -5.38 -17.62 -13.38
N ARG A 29 -4.29 -18.19 -13.91
CA ARG A 29 -3.02 -18.29 -13.17
C ARG A 29 -2.43 -16.92 -12.85
N LEU A 30 -2.39 -16.00 -13.81
CA LEU A 30 -1.82 -14.66 -13.60
C LEU A 30 -2.68 -13.85 -12.63
N VAL A 31 -4.01 -13.88 -12.79
CA VAL A 31 -4.93 -13.22 -11.85
C VAL A 31 -4.75 -13.76 -10.44
N GLY A 32 -4.67 -15.08 -10.27
CA GLY A 32 -4.41 -15.69 -8.96
C GLY A 32 -3.06 -15.27 -8.35
N GLN A 33 -2.01 -15.15 -9.16
CA GLN A 33 -0.72 -14.62 -8.70
C GLN A 33 -0.80 -13.15 -8.27
N ALA A 34 -1.47 -12.31 -9.06
CA ALA A 34 -1.70 -10.90 -8.71
C ALA A 34 -2.46 -10.76 -7.39
N GLN A 35 -3.50 -11.57 -7.17
CA GLN A 35 -4.27 -11.59 -5.93
C GLN A 35 -3.43 -11.97 -4.71
N VAL A 36 -2.55 -12.97 -4.82
CA VAL A 36 -1.62 -13.33 -3.74
C VAL A 36 -0.69 -12.17 -3.41
N HIS A 37 -0.12 -11.53 -4.42
CA HIS A 37 0.75 -10.37 -4.23
C HIS A 37 0.01 -9.18 -3.60
N ALA A 38 -1.19 -8.85 -4.06
CA ALA A 38 -2.02 -7.80 -3.49
C ALA A 38 -2.42 -8.10 -2.02
N THR A 39 -2.75 -9.36 -1.71
CA THR A 39 -3.08 -9.77 -0.34
C THR A 39 -1.87 -9.64 0.58
N LEU A 40 -0.69 -10.09 0.14
CA LEU A 40 0.53 -9.96 0.92
C LEU A 40 0.88 -8.48 1.16
N ALA A 41 0.74 -7.64 0.14
CA ALA A 41 0.89 -6.19 0.28
C ALA A 41 -0.08 -5.61 1.32
N LEU A 42 -1.37 -5.98 1.25
CA LEU A 42 -2.39 -5.54 2.21
C LEU A 42 -2.07 -5.99 3.63
N VAL A 43 -1.68 -7.26 3.84
CA VAL A 43 -1.31 -7.74 5.18
C VAL A 43 -0.15 -6.93 5.74
N MET A 44 0.89 -6.66 4.95
CA MET A 44 2.03 -5.86 5.41
C MET A 44 1.65 -4.40 5.67
N ALA A 45 0.78 -3.80 4.85
CA ALA A 45 0.24 -2.47 5.12
C ALA A 45 -0.53 -2.44 6.45
N THR A 46 -1.37 -3.45 6.70
CA THR A 46 -2.14 -3.57 7.94
C THR A 46 -1.26 -3.84 9.15
N VAL A 47 -0.22 -4.67 9.04
CA VAL A 47 0.75 -4.90 10.13
C VAL A 47 1.45 -3.59 10.48
N ASN A 48 1.95 -2.87 9.48
CA ASN A 48 2.61 -1.58 9.70
C ASN A 48 1.66 -0.51 10.25
N ALA A 49 0.37 -0.55 9.91
CA ALA A 49 -0.65 0.36 10.46
C ALA A 49 -1.07 -0.04 11.88
N GLY A 50 -1.10 -1.34 12.19
CA GLY A 50 -1.48 -1.91 13.47
C GLY A 50 -0.44 -1.69 14.57
N GLU A 51 0.84 -1.59 14.21
CA GLU A 51 1.89 -1.11 15.13
C GLU A 51 1.69 0.35 15.55
N GLY A 52 0.79 1.09 14.88
CA GLY A 52 0.44 2.49 15.16
C GLY A 52 -0.69 2.72 16.17
N ILE A 53 -1.37 1.68 16.69
CA ILE A 53 -2.42 1.84 17.71
C ILE A 53 -1.81 2.01 19.12
N ALA A 54 -0.51 1.69 19.29
CA ALA A 54 0.20 1.90 20.55
C ALA A 54 1.16 3.10 20.54
N ASP A 55 1.58 3.59 19.37
CA ASP A 55 2.46 4.76 19.24
C ASP A 55 2.37 5.27 17.79
N GLN A 56 1.98 6.52 17.56
CA GLN A 56 1.62 7.06 16.23
C GLN A 56 2.81 7.22 15.25
N ASP A 57 3.95 6.56 15.48
CA ASP A 57 5.21 6.83 14.76
C ASP A 57 6.04 5.58 14.37
N THR A 58 5.43 4.39 14.31
CA THR A 58 6.18 3.14 14.12
C THR A 58 6.45 2.72 12.68
N MET A 59 5.74 3.24 11.67
CA MET A 59 6.16 3.02 10.28
C MET A 59 7.37 3.91 9.99
N SER A 60 8.56 3.29 9.92
CA SER A 60 9.79 3.97 9.51
C SER A 60 9.53 4.89 8.30
N LEU A 61 9.95 6.15 8.37
CA LEU A 61 9.83 7.13 7.27
C LEU A 61 10.30 6.56 5.93
N ARG A 62 11.29 5.66 5.96
CA ARG A 62 11.79 4.93 4.78
C ARG A 62 10.74 4.00 4.17
N ASP A 63 10.02 3.24 4.99
CA ASP A 63 9.01 2.32 4.51
C ASP A 63 7.73 3.06 4.09
N ARG A 64 7.38 4.14 4.79
CA ARG A 64 6.32 5.07 4.35
C ARG A 64 6.62 5.66 2.97
N GLY A 65 7.86 6.10 2.72
CA GLY A 65 8.28 6.61 1.41
C GLY A 65 8.10 5.59 0.28
N LYS A 66 8.43 4.31 0.52
CA LYS A 66 8.23 3.25 -0.49
C LYS A 66 6.76 2.98 -0.79
N TRP A 67 5.87 3.11 0.20
CA TRP A 67 4.43 2.97 -0.01
C TRP A 67 3.84 4.14 -0.79
N ILE A 68 4.24 5.37 -0.46
CA ILE A 68 3.84 6.59 -1.18
C ILE A 68 4.27 6.49 -2.65
N GLU A 69 5.52 6.10 -2.90
CA GLU A 69 6.06 5.88 -4.24
C GLU A 69 5.30 4.77 -4.98
N ALA A 70 5.02 3.64 -4.32
CA ALA A 70 4.30 2.53 -4.94
C ALA A 70 2.84 2.88 -5.28
N ALA A 71 2.14 3.62 -4.41
CA ALA A 71 0.76 4.02 -4.62
C ALA A 71 0.60 5.21 -5.59
N GLY A 72 1.70 5.84 -6.03
CA GLY A 72 1.67 7.05 -6.85
C GLY A 72 1.00 8.26 -6.16
N ALA A 73 0.84 8.21 -4.83
CA ALA A 73 0.19 9.28 -4.07
C ALA A 73 1.21 10.38 -3.76
N THR A 74 0.85 11.66 -3.94
CA THR A 74 1.61 12.75 -3.33
C THR A 74 1.36 12.75 -1.82
N PRO A 75 2.38 12.89 -0.94
CA PRO A 75 2.14 13.02 0.49
C PRO A 75 1.24 14.23 0.72
N THR A 76 0.04 14.03 1.25
CA THR A 76 -0.74 15.13 1.80
C THR A 76 0.04 15.72 2.98
N PRO A 77 0.24 17.05 3.03
CA PRO A 77 0.80 17.69 4.21
C PRO A 77 0.00 17.27 5.44
N ILE A 78 0.67 16.88 6.52
CA ILE A 78 0.02 16.78 7.82
C ILE A 78 -0.45 18.20 8.13
N PRO A 79 -1.74 18.45 8.38
CA PRO A 79 -2.17 19.77 8.81
C PRO A 79 -1.42 20.09 10.10
N ASP A 80 -0.64 21.18 10.08
CA ASP A 80 0.03 21.71 11.27
C ASP A 80 -1.01 21.82 12.40
N ASP A 81 -0.67 21.31 13.58
CA ASP A 81 -1.47 21.31 14.81
C ASP A 81 -2.47 22.48 14.85
N GLU A 82 -3.75 22.18 14.69
CA GLU A 82 -4.80 23.14 15.03
C GLU A 82 -4.67 23.39 16.55
N PRO A 83 -4.29 24.59 17.01
CA PRO A 83 -4.14 24.84 18.44
C PRO A 83 -5.49 24.61 19.11
N PRO A 84 -5.54 23.91 20.26
CA PRO A 84 -6.81 23.60 20.91
C PRO A 84 -7.58 24.89 21.16
N ALA A 85 -8.84 24.91 20.71
CA ALA A 85 -9.72 26.07 20.88
C ALA A 85 -9.70 26.55 22.34
N PRO A 86 -9.61 27.88 22.58
CA PRO A 86 -9.53 28.40 23.93
C PRO A 86 -10.79 27.97 24.70
N GLN A 87 -10.60 27.23 25.79
CA GLN A 87 -11.69 26.93 26.70
C GLN A 87 -12.09 28.23 27.39
N ILE A 88 -13.28 28.72 27.06
CA ILE A 88 -13.88 29.87 27.73
C ILE A 88 -14.38 29.35 29.09
N PHE A 89 -13.77 29.85 30.17
CA PHE A 89 -14.19 29.59 31.56
C PHE A 89 -15.50 30.29 31.90
#